data_AF-A0A1G7IYL3-F1
#
_entry.id   AF-A0A1G7IYL3-F1
#
_cell.length_a   1.000
_cell.length_b   1.000
_cell.length_c   1.000
_cell.angle_alpha   90.00
_cell.angle_beta   90.00
_cell.angle_gamma   90.00
#
_symmetry.space_group_name_H-M   'P 1'
#
loop_
_entity.id
_entity.type
_entity.pdbx_description
1 polymer ?
#
loop_
_entity_poly.entity_id
_entity_poly.type
_entity_poly.pdbx_seq_one_letter_code
_entity_poly.pdbx_strand_id
1 'polypeptide(L)'
;MANTLDPMDLKQIITLHLDGYSNRKIGTALGISRNTVNTYMRLFKGSDYSFKELLSFDNAALEKLFPSRTTIDNGRYDGLMRYFEGMNKARNHPGFTFLHHYHEYAQSAREPYGYT
;
A
#
# COMPACT_ATOMS: atom_id res chain seq x y z
N MET A 1 -11.77 -7.75 -0.07
CA MET A 1 -11.05 -8.27 -1.26
C MET A 1 -10.29 -7.09 -1.84
N ALA A 2 -8.97 -7.10 -1.78
CA ALA A 2 -8.15 -6.02 -2.33
C ALA A 2 -8.03 -6.26 -3.84
N ASN A 3 -8.83 -5.55 -4.64
CA ASN A 3 -8.72 -5.61 -6.09
C ASN A 3 -7.43 -4.90 -6.48
N THR A 4 -6.43 -5.70 -6.85
CA THR A 4 -5.18 -5.26 -7.44
C THR A 4 -5.44 -4.85 -8.88
N LEU A 5 -4.77 -3.79 -9.34
CA LEU A 5 -4.92 -3.32 -10.72
C LEU A 5 -3.89 -4.02 -11.60
N ASP A 6 -4.32 -4.48 -12.77
CA ASP A 6 -3.42 -5.07 -13.74
C ASP A 6 -2.62 -3.95 -14.45
N PRO A 7 -1.47 -4.24 -15.06
CA PRO A 7 -0.63 -3.23 -15.74
C PRO A 7 -1.39 -2.42 -16.80
N MET A 8 -2.42 -3.02 -17.40
CA MET A 8 -3.31 -2.35 -18.34
C MET A 8 -4.11 -1.22 -17.68
N ASP A 9 -4.66 -1.46 -16.48
CA ASP A 9 -5.39 -0.46 -15.71
C ASP A 9 -4.47 0.69 -15.30
N LEU A 10 -3.20 0.39 -14.95
CA LEU A 10 -2.21 1.41 -14.63
C LEU A 10 -1.95 2.34 -15.81
N LYS A 11 -1.76 1.78 -17.01
CA LYS A 11 -1.60 2.54 -18.25
C LYS A 11 -2.85 3.38 -18.53
N GLN A 12 -4.04 2.82 -18.37
CA GLN A 12 -5.30 3.55 -18.58
C GLN A 12 -5.47 4.72 -17.61
N ILE A 13 -5.13 4.55 -16.33
CA ILE A 13 -5.15 5.65 -15.34
C ILE A 13 -4.21 6.78 -15.80
N ILE A 14 -2.99 6.44 -16.22
CA ILE A 14 -2.00 7.43 -16.67
C ILE A 14 -2.49 8.17 -17.92
N THR A 15 -3.00 7.44 -18.92
CA THR A 15 -3.53 8.03 -20.17
C THR A 15 -4.66 9.01 -19.86
N LEU A 16 -5.67 8.59 -19.08
CA LEU A 16 -6.79 9.46 -18.75
C LEU A 16 -6.36 10.68 -17.93
N HIS A 17 -5.34 10.53 -17.07
CA HIS A 17 -4.79 11.66 -16.34
C HIS A 17 -4.11 12.68 -17.28
N LEU A 18 -3.34 12.20 -18.26
CA LEU A 18 -2.73 13.05 -19.29
C LEU A 18 -3.77 13.74 -20.17
N ASP A 19 -4.90 13.09 -20.42
CA ASP A 19 -6.06 13.65 -21.12
C ASP A 19 -6.86 14.67 -20.29
N GLY A 20 -6.41 14.97 -19.05
CA GLY A 20 -7.00 16.00 -18.19
C GLY A 20 -8.21 15.53 -17.38
N TYR A 21 -8.48 14.23 -17.30
CA TYR A 21 -9.58 13.71 -16.49
C TYR A 21 -9.23 13.82 -14.99
N SER A 22 -10.23 14.22 -14.19
CA SER A 22 -10.09 14.20 -12.74
C SER A 22 -10.11 12.76 -12.21
N ASN A 23 -9.42 12.49 -11.11
CA ASN A 23 -9.37 11.15 -10.50
C ASN A 23 -10.77 10.55 -10.22
N ARG A 24 -11.77 11.40 -9.98
CA ARG A 24 -13.16 10.96 -9.83
C ARG A 24 -13.73 10.43 -11.16
N LYS A 25 -13.54 11.16 -12.26
CA LYS A 25 -13.97 10.72 -13.59
C LYS A 25 -13.23 9.45 -14.04
N ILE A 26 -11.93 9.36 -13.77
CA ILE A 26 -11.12 8.18 -14.06
C ILE A 26 -11.68 6.95 -13.32
N GLY A 27 -11.96 7.08 -12.02
CA GLY A 27 -12.56 5.99 -11.25
C GLY A 27 -13.92 5.54 -11.81
N THR A 28 -14.79 6.48 -12.17
CA THR A 28 -16.08 6.16 -12.81
C THR A 28 -15.89 5.49 -14.17
N ALA A 29 -14.94 5.94 -15.00
CA ALA A 29 -14.70 5.40 -16.33
C ALA A 29 -14.15 3.97 -16.30
N LEU A 30 -13.27 3.67 -15.35
CA LEU A 30 -12.62 2.36 -15.23
C LEU A 30 -13.35 1.39 -14.29
N GLY A 31 -14.43 1.83 -13.61
CA GLY A 31 -15.10 1.03 -12.58
C GLY A 31 -14.25 0.83 -11.31
N ILE A 32 -13.25 1.68 -11.11
CA ILE A 32 -12.29 1.62 -10.01
C ILE A 32 -12.65 2.67 -8.94
N SER A 33 -12.45 2.35 -7.66
CA SER A 33 -12.70 3.33 -6.60
C SER A 33 -11.80 4.57 -6.77
N ARG A 34 -12.36 5.77 -6.54
CA ARG A 34 -11.59 7.03 -6.51
C ARG A 34 -10.36 6.92 -5.61
N ASN A 35 -10.47 6.21 -4.49
CA ASN A 35 -9.37 6.04 -3.53
C ASN A 35 -8.24 5.21 -4.13
N THR A 36 -8.56 4.14 -4.86
CA THR A 36 -7.58 3.34 -5.59
C THR A 36 -6.85 4.20 -6.63
N VAL A 37 -7.58 4.99 -7.43
CA VAL A 37 -6.97 5.92 -8.39
C VAL A 37 -6.05 6.93 -7.68
N ASN A 38 -6.49 7.50 -6.55
CA ASN A 38 -5.66 8.42 -5.77
C ASN A 38 -4.37 7.76 -5.26
N THR A 39 -4.44 6.50 -4.81
CA THR A 39 -3.28 5.74 -4.36
C THR A 39 -2.26 5.58 -5.48
N TYR A 40 -2.67 5.10 -6.65
CA TYR A 40 -1.75 4.94 -7.79
C TYR A 40 -1.21 6.28 -8.30
N MET A 41 -2.02 7.34 -8.32
CA MET A 41 -1.54 8.68 -8.66
C MET A 41 -0.46 9.19 -7.71
N ARG A 42 -0.50 8.82 -6.43
CA ARG A 42 0.58 9.14 -5.49
C ARG A 42 1.83 8.31 -5.77
N LEU A 43 1.67 7.02 -6.08
CA LEU A 43 2.79 6.14 -6.46
C LEU A 43 3.50 6.64 -7.71
N PHE A 44 2.76 7.02 -8.76
CA PHE A 44 3.33 7.57 -9.99
C PHE A 44 4.10 8.86 -9.72
N LYS A 45 3.53 9.78 -8.93
CA LYS A 45 4.21 11.04 -8.57
C LYS A 45 5.41 10.86 -7.66
N GLY A 46 5.45 9.78 -6.88
CA GLY A 46 6.58 9.44 -6.03
C GLY A 46 7.65 8.59 -6.72
N SER A 47 7.41 8.17 -7.97
CA SER A 47 8.41 7.49 -8.79
C SER A 47 9.33 8.50 -9.46
N ASP A 48 10.57 8.10 -9.76
CA ASP A 48 11.55 8.93 -10.46
C ASP A 48 11.25 9.10 -11.97
N TYR A 49 10.08 8.63 -12.43
CA TYR A 49 9.70 8.59 -13.83
C TYR A 49 8.53 9.53 -14.12
N SER A 50 8.57 10.17 -15.28
CA SER A 50 7.44 10.93 -15.81
C SER A 50 6.30 10.00 -16.26
N PHE A 51 5.08 10.51 -16.30
CA PHE A 51 3.91 9.77 -16.81
C PHE A 51 4.11 9.21 -18.23
N LYS A 52 4.85 9.91 -19.10
CA LYS A 52 5.14 9.44 -20.46
C LYS A 52 6.14 8.28 -20.48
N GLU A 53 7.13 8.31 -19.59
CA GLU A 53 8.09 7.20 -19.43
C GLU A 53 7.39 5.97 -18.86
N LEU A 54 6.53 6.14 -17.86
CA LEU A 54 5.72 5.06 -17.30
C LEU A 54 4.82 4.38 -18.35
N LEU A 55 4.26 5.14 -19.31
CA LEU A 55 3.49 4.56 -20.43
C LEU A 55 4.37 3.76 -21.41
N SER A 56 5.65 4.08 -21.49
CA SER A 56 6.62 3.43 -22.39
C SER A 56 7.14 2.11 -21.83
N PHE A 57 6.92 1.84 -20.54
CA PHE A 57 7.33 0.59 -19.90
C PHE A 57 6.46 -0.59 -20.31
N ASP A 58 7.08 -1.77 -20.32
CA ASP A 58 6.38 -3.03 -20.50
C ASP A 58 5.61 -3.40 -19.23
N ASN A 59 4.72 -4.40 -19.36
CA ASN A 59 3.87 -4.80 -18.26
C ASN A 59 4.70 -5.35 -17.09
N ALA A 60 5.78 -6.08 -17.37
CA ALA A 60 6.67 -6.64 -16.36
C ALA A 60 7.39 -5.55 -15.54
N ALA A 61 7.89 -4.48 -16.18
CA ALA A 61 8.49 -3.35 -15.47
C ALA A 61 7.46 -2.60 -14.61
N LEU A 62 6.24 -2.40 -15.12
CA LEU A 62 5.16 -1.77 -14.34
C LEU A 62 4.76 -2.60 -13.12
N GLU A 63 4.65 -3.93 -13.24
CA GLU A 63 4.39 -4.82 -12.10
C GLU A 63 5.50 -4.75 -11.06
N LYS A 64 6.76 -4.65 -11.51
CA LYS A 64 7.91 -4.54 -10.61
C LYS A 64 7.95 -3.19 -9.88
N LEU A 65 7.54 -2.11 -10.53
CA LEU A 65 7.53 -0.76 -9.96
C LEU A 65 6.33 -0.52 -9.04
N PHE A 66 5.17 -1.09 -9.38
CA PHE A 66 3.92 -0.93 -8.63
C PHE A 66 3.37 -2.30 -8.23
N PRO A 67 4.09 -3.05 -7.39
CA PRO A 67 3.68 -4.39 -7.00
C PRO A 67 2.37 -4.35 -6.24
N SER A 68 1.53 -5.34 -6.55
CA SER A 68 0.16 -5.51 -6.01
C SER A 68 0.15 -5.72 -4.49
N ARG A 69 1.26 -6.18 -3.94
CA ARG A 69 1.55 -6.20 -2.51
C ARG A 69 2.63 -5.16 -2.29
N THR A 70 2.38 -4.22 -1.39
CA THR A 70 3.51 -3.62 -0.68
C THR A 70 4.24 -4.78 -0.04
N THR A 71 5.32 -5.25 -0.66
CA THR A 71 6.39 -5.88 0.09
C THR A 71 6.83 -4.76 1.02
N ILE A 72 6.20 -4.69 2.19
CA ILE A 72 6.65 -3.79 3.23
C ILE A 72 7.95 -4.43 3.69
N ASP A 73 9.01 -4.26 2.91
CA ASP A 73 10.37 -4.60 3.30
C ASP A 73 10.82 -3.48 4.22
N ASN A 74 10.25 -3.52 5.42
CA ASN A 74 10.52 -2.58 6.47
C ASN A 74 10.77 -3.42 7.71
N GLY A 75 12.03 -3.45 8.19
CA GLY A 75 12.39 -4.19 9.40
C GLY A 75 11.53 -3.80 10.61
N ARG A 76 10.97 -2.58 10.64
CA ARG A 76 10.01 -2.12 11.64
C ARG A 76 8.67 -2.86 11.56
N TYR A 77 8.17 -3.08 10.34
CA TYR A 77 6.93 -3.83 10.10
C TYR A 77 7.10 -5.31 10.40
N ASP A 78 8.21 -5.90 9.98
CA ASP A 78 8.53 -7.30 10.27
C ASP A 78 8.64 -7.55 11.79
N GLY A 79 9.27 -6.64 12.52
CA GLY A 79 9.34 -6.68 13.98
C GLY A 79 7.95 -6.69 14.62
N LEU A 80 7.04 -5.82 14.16
CA LEU A 80 5.66 -5.76 14.64
C LEU A 80 4.89 -7.05 14.32
N MET A 81 5.02 -7.58 13.09
CA MET A 81 4.32 -8.80 12.69
C MET A 81 4.75 -10.02 13.49
N ARG A 82 6.05 -10.20 13.72
CA ARG A 82 6.57 -11.27 14.58
C ARG A 82 6.03 -11.18 16.00
N TYR A 83 5.91 -9.98 16.54
CA TYR A 83 5.32 -9.77 17.86
C TYR A 83 3.83 -10.17 17.89
N PHE A 84 3.05 -9.78 16.87
CA PHE A 84 1.64 -10.13 16.76
C PHE A 84 1.39 -11.64 16.63
N GLU A 85 2.25 -12.39 15.95
CA GLU A 85 2.15 -13.85 15.89
C GLU A 85 2.23 -14.50 17.28
N GLY A 86 3.10 -13.99 18.16
CA GLY A 86 3.19 -14.44 19.55
C GLY A 86 1.98 -14.02 20.36
N MET A 87 1.64 -12.73 20.33
CA MET A 87 0.50 -12.15 21.05
C MET A 87 -0.82 -12.84 20.71
N ASN A 88 -1.05 -13.16 19.42
CA ASN A 88 -2.30 -13.76 18.96
C ASN A 88 -2.57 -15.15 19.57
N LYS A 89 -1.53 -15.89 19.96
CA LYS A 89 -1.67 -17.18 20.65
C LYS A 89 -2.28 -17.02 22.05
N ALA A 90 -2.04 -15.87 22.70
CA ALA A 90 -2.53 -15.55 24.02
C ALA A 90 -3.86 -14.76 24.03
N ARG A 91 -4.46 -14.51 22.85
CA ARG A 91 -5.64 -13.64 22.71
C ARG A 91 -6.85 -14.06 23.57
N ASN A 92 -6.98 -15.36 23.85
CA ASN A 92 -8.09 -15.91 24.64
C ASN A 92 -7.79 -15.96 26.15
N HIS A 93 -6.62 -15.46 26.60
CA HIS A 93 -6.24 -15.47 28.00
C HIS A 93 -6.99 -14.38 28.80
N PRO A 94 -7.51 -14.68 30.00
CA PRO A 94 -8.09 -13.66 30.88
C PRO A 94 -7.08 -12.54 31.18
N GLY A 95 -7.49 -11.28 31.04
CA GLY A 95 -6.58 -10.13 31.22
C GLY A 95 -5.80 -9.73 29.96
N PHE A 96 -6.05 -10.37 28.81
CA PHE A 96 -5.53 -9.91 27.53
C PHE A 96 -6.05 -8.50 27.22
N THR A 97 -5.13 -7.53 27.10
CA THR A 97 -5.47 -6.17 26.65
C THR A 97 -4.50 -5.72 25.57
N PHE A 98 -5.03 -5.09 24.53
CA PHE A 98 -4.20 -4.54 23.45
C PHE A 98 -3.22 -3.48 23.96
N LEU A 99 -3.60 -2.72 25.00
CA LEU A 99 -2.73 -1.71 25.60
C LEU A 99 -1.51 -2.32 26.26
N HIS A 100 -1.68 -3.39 27.05
CA HIS A 100 -0.57 -4.10 27.68
C HIS A 100 0.42 -4.63 26.64
N HIS A 101 -0.08 -5.33 25.63
CA HIS A 101 0.77 -5.87 24.57
C HIS A 101 1.39 -4.79 23.68
N TYR A 102 0.75 -3.64 23.52
CA TYR A 102 1.36 -2.50 22.87
C TYR A 102 2.57 -1.97 23.67
N HIS A 103 2.45 -1.85 24.99
CA HIS A 103 3.57 -1.42 25.84
C HIS A 103 4.75 -2.39 25.78
N GLU A 104 4.50 -3.70 25.82
CA GLU A 104 5.54 -4.73 25.66
C GLU A 104 6.24 -4.65 24.30
N TYR A 105 5.47 -4.47 23.22
CA TYR A 105 6.03 -4.22 21.89
C TYR A 105 6.87 -2.93 21.86
N ALA A 106 6.34 -1.83 22.41
CA ALA A 106 7.00 -0.53 22.37
C ALA A 106 8.32 -0.49 23.14
N GLN A 107 8.44 -1.29 24.21
CA GLN A 107 9.68 -1.41 24.98
C GLN A 107 10.72 -2.30 24.31
N SER A 108 10.30 -3.29 23.51
CA SER A 108 11.20 -4.26 22.87
C SER A 108 11.64 -3.84 21.47
N ALA A 109 10.86 -3.01 20.78
CA ALA A 109 11.20 -2.50 19.45
C ALA A 109 12.08 -1.24 19.53
N ARG A 110 13.13 -1.17 18.70
CA ARG A 110 14.02 0.00 18.59
C ARG A 110 13.29 1.25 18.08
N GLU A 111 12.34 1.07 17.18
CA GLU A 111 11.51 2.13 16.60
C GLU A 111 10.05 1.65 16.57
N PRO A 112 9.28 1.77 17.66
CA PRO A 112 7.91 1.26 17.69
C PRO A 112 6.96 2.14 16.87
N TYR A 113 5.89 1.53 16.34
CA TYR A 113 4.75 2.28 15.83
C TYR A 113 3.99 2.89 17.00
N GLY A 114 3.48 4.11 16.85
CA GLY A 114 2.69 4.79 17.88
C GLY A 114 2.03 6.04 17.32
N TYR A 115 1.06 6.57 18.06
CA TYR A 115 0.48 7.88 17.76
C TYR A 115 1.48 8.97 18.18
N THR A 116 1.72 9.94 17.30
CA THR A 116 2.37 11.22 17.60
C THR A 116 1.35 12.22 18.13
#